data_AF-A6DH66-F1
#
_entry.id   AF-A6DH66-F1
#
_cell.length_a   1.000
_cell.length_b   1.000
_cell.length_c   1.000
_cell.angle_alpha   90.00
_cell.angle_beta   90.00
_cell.angle_gamma   90.00
#
_symmetry.space_group_name_H-M   'P 1'
#
loop_
_entity.id
_entity.type
_entity.pdbx_description
1 polymer ?
#
loop_
_entity_poly.entity_id
_entity_poly.type
_entity_poly.pdbx_seq_one_letter_code
_entity_poly.pdbx_strand_id
1 'polypeptide(L)'
;MLKVKLLLFFTFFCFFASAEDKMSETELLVRRFIHALIDKNEANIRALCLDHHNLKALWTGDKKNQDQRDQAKRELSKLDIDWLEEGDSFRWSGKVFSVNENMITKRHQIARVKMIEYGFPIHLSKVGGVWYIQPLFIINVFQREIAADLKKDRRNYTVVIDGKEIPLNEDEEGIYKTADGKELKISMRKNLFQNYEDKEVILSYSRDLSLSKNREKNCSIYRFKSELSPSLMVQVYKAGSNINETRQYVVNSFIENYRAMEYTLEATPTRPAKAMRNKEIIEGLDLYTKRNDVVHLDRFFFWEEKGRVLGVILQLEISDSVAGADYFSHIMKEIELKPSSKQEN
;
A
#
# COMPACT_ATOMS: atom_id res chain seq x y z
N MET A 1 -56.22 -23.07 -60.69
CA MET A 1 -54.81 -22.62 -60.74
C MET A 1 -54.54 -21.48 -59.74
N LEU A 2 -54.73 -21.70 -58.43
CA LEU A 2 -54.39 -20.68 -57.41
C LEU A 2 -53.73 -21.26 -56.14
N LYS A 3 -53.38 -22.56 -56.13
CA LYS A 3 -52.77 -23.23 -54.95
C LYS A 3 -51.30 -23.60 -55.11
N VAL A 4 -50.71 -23.43 -56.30
CA VAL A 4 -49.32 -23.84 -56.57
C VAL A 4 -48.34 -22.67 -56.52
N LYS A 5 -48.81 -21.41 -56.65
CA LYS A 5 -47.93 -20.23 -56.60
C LYS A 5 -47.66 -19.69 -55.19
N LEU A 6 -48.47 -20.06 -54.18
CA LEU A 6 -48.24 -19.62 -52.79
C LEU A 6 -47.22 -20.50 -52.05
N LEU A 7 -47.08 -21.77 -52.44
CA LEU A 7 -46.16 -22.71 -51.81
C LEU A 7 -44.68 -22.46 -52.21
N LEU A 8 -44.45 -21.88 -53.39
CA LEU A 8 -43.12 -21.55 -53.90
C LEU A 8 -42.56 -20.22 -53.37
N PHE A 9 -43.39 -19.38 -52.75
CA PHE A 9 -42.92 -18.15 -52.11
C PHE A 9 -42.58 -18.35 -50.62
N PHE A 10 -43.13 -19.39 -49.99
CA PHE A 10 -42.83 -19.73 -48.60
C PHE A 10 -41.56 -20.60 -48.45
N THR A 11 -41.23 -21.43 -49.44
CA THR A 11 -39.96 -22.18 -49.44
C THR A 11 -38.74 -21.35 -49.84
N PHE A 12 -38.93 -20.16 -50.42
CA PHE A 12 -37.82 -19.24 -50.70
C PHE A 12 -37.53 -18.27 -49.54
N PHE A 13 -38.51 -18.03 -48.64
CA PHE A 13 -38.30 -17.22 -47.43
C PHE A 13 -37.86 -18.04 -46.20
N CYS A 14 -38.05 -19.36 -46.19
CA CYS A 14 -37.46 -20.23 -45.15
C CYS A 14 -35.98 -20.56 -45.37
N PHE A 15 -35.36 -20.12 -46.47
CA PHE A 15 -33.90 -20.25 -46.68
C PHE A 15 -33.10 -19.02 -46.24
N PHE A 16 -33.75 -17.98 -45.73
CA PHE A 16 -33.10 -16.75 -45.22
C PHE A 16 -33.38 -16.47 -43.73
N ALA A 17 -33.72 -17.50 -42.95
CA ALA A 17 -33.92 -17.38 -41.50
C ALA A 17 -33.31 -18.56 -40.74
N SER A 18 -31.98 -18.63 -40.76
CA SER A 18 -31.10 -18.96 -39.63
C SER A 18 -29.72 -19.34 -40.16
N ALA A 19 -28.94 -18.34 -40.58
CA ALA A 19 -27.52 -18.41 -40.25
C ALA A 19 -27.44 -18.23 -38.71
N GLU A 20 -27.85 -19.26 -37.96
CA GLU A 20 -27.25 -19.46 -36.65
C GLU A 20 -25.80 -19.76 -36.97
N ASP A 21 -24.93 -18.77 -36.77
CA ASP A 21 -23.49 -18.98 -36.75
C ASP A 21 -23.24 -20.18 -35.82
N LYS A 22 -22.96 -21.35 -36.41
CA LYS A 22 -22.57 -22.52 -35.64
C LYS A 22 -21.26 -22.16 -34.97
N MET A 23 -21.38 -21.82 -33.69
CA MET A 23 -20.27 -21.46 -32.82
C MET A 23 -19.15 -22.50 -32.98
N SER A 24 -17.92 -22.05 -33.20
CA SER A 24 -16.80 -22.95 -33.48
C SER A 24 -16.57 -23.93 -32.33
N GLU A 25 -16.02 -25.11 -32.63
CA GLU A 25 -15.71 -26.15 -31.62
C GLU A 25 -14.83 -25.58 -30.48
N THR A 26 -13.87 -24.72 -30.84
CA THR A 26 -12.92 -24.09 -29.94
C THR A 26 -13.58 -23.00 -29.09
N GLU A 27 -14.52 -22.24 -29.64
CA GLU A 27 -15.32 -21.29 -28.87
C GLU A 27 -16.24 -22.00 -27.87
N LEU A 28 -16.89 -23.10 -28.28
CA LEU A 28 -17.71 -23.92 -27.38
C LEU A 28 -16.88 -24.50 -26.24
N LEU A 29 -15.66 -24.97 -26.54
CA LEU A 29 -14.72 -25.45 -25.53
C LEU A 29 -14.39 -24.37 -24.50
N VAL A 30 -14.02 -23.16 -24.94
CA VAL A 30 -13.69 -22.03 -24.04
C VAL A 30 -14.86 -21.67 -23.15
N ARG A 31 -16.07 -21.54 -23.71
CA ARG A 31 -17.28 -21.21 -22.93
C ARG A 31 -17.59 -22.29 -21.91
N ARG A 32 -17.58 -23.57 -22.30
CA ARG A 32 -17.81 -24.71 -21.38
C ARG A 32 -16.78 -24.73 -20.26
N PHE A 33 -15.53 -24.41 -20.56
CA PHE A 33 -14.47 -24.35 -19.57
C PHE A 33 -14.70 -23.21 -18.56
N ILE A 34 -15.03 -22.00 -19.01
CA ILE A 34 -15.34 -20.88 -18.09
C ILE A 34 -16.60 -21.18 -17.26
N HIS A 35 -17.63 -21.79 -17.85
CA HIS A 35 -18.78 -22.29 -17.08
C HIS A 35 -18.36 -23.25 -15.96
N ALA A 36 -17.45 -24.19 -16.26
CA ALA A 36 -16.93 -25.13 -15.28
C ALA A 36 -16.11 -24.44 -14.17
N LEU A 37 -15.36 -23.38 -14.50
CA LEU A 37 -14.67 -22.54 -13.50
C LEU A 37 -15.66 -21.81 -12.58
N ILE A 38 -16.71 -21.18 -13.14
CA ILE A 38 -17.76 -20.49 -12.37
C ILE A 38 -18.46 -21.46 -11.41
N ASP A 39 -18.75 -22.67 -11.87
CA ASP A 39 -19.42 -23.70 -11.07
C ASP A 39 -18.50 -24.46 -10.11
N LYS A 40 -17.18 -24.27 -10.23
CA LYS A 40 -16.13 -25.06 -9.55
C LYS A 40 -16.36 -26.57 -9.78
N ASN A 41 -16.69 -26.97 -11.00
CA ASN A 41 -17.05 -28.34 -11.35
C ASN A 41 -15.81 -29.16 -11.76
N GLU A 42 -15.30 -29.97 -10.83
CA GLU A 42 -14.12 -30.80 -11.03
C GLU A 42 -14.22 -31.72 -12.26
N ALA A 43 -15.33 -32.45 -12.43
CA ALA A 43 -15.48 -33.43 -13.50
C ALA A 43 -15.40 -32.76 -14.89
N ASN A 44 -16.05 -31.61 -15.04
CA ASN A 44 -16.01 -30.84 -16.29
C ASN A 44 -14.62 -30.24 -16.54
N ILE A 45 -13.95 -29.70 -15.52
CA ILE A 45 -12.60 -29.14 -15.67
C ILE A 45 -11.64 -30.25 -16.13
N ARG A 46 -11.68 -31.43 -15.51
CA ARG A 46 -10.83 -32.57 -15.91
C ARG A 46 -11.11 -33.06 -17.33
N ALA A 47 -12.37 -33.02 -17.78
CA ALA A 47 -12.74 -33.47 -19.11
C ALA A 47 -12.32 -32.48 -20.22
N LEU A 48 -12.22 -31.19 -19.91
CA LEU A 48 -11.93 -30.13 -20.89
C LEU A 48 -10.44 -29.74 -20.95
N CYS A 49 -9.68 -30.00 -19.88
CA CYS A 49 -8.26 -29.68 -19.80
C CYS A 49 -7.35 -30.86 -20.18
N LEU A 50 -6.17 -30.55 -20.68
CA LEU A 50 -5.04 -31.48 -20.63
C LEU A 50 -4.67 -31.76 -19.17
N ASP A 51 -4.22 -32.98 -18.90
CA ASP A 51 -3.84 -33.39 -17.55
C ASP A 51 -2.69 -32.54 -17.01
N HIS A 52 -2.78 -32.17 -15.73
CA HIS A 52 -1.77 -31.40 -15.03
C HIS A 52 -1.88 -31.65 -13.52
N HIS A 53 -0.75 -31.89 -12.86
CA HIS A 53 -0.66 -32.24 -11.44
C HIS A 53 -1.35 -31.22 -10.49
N ASN A 54 -1.40 -29.95 -10.88
CA ASN A 54 -2.02 -28.86 -10.11
C ASN A 54 -3.44 -28.47 -10.57
N LEU A 55 -4.14 -29.30 -11.35
CA LEU A 55 -5.50 -28.98 -11.82
C LEU A 55 -6.46 -28.58 -10.68
N LYS A 56 -6.28 -29.16 -9.48
CA LYS A 56 -7.09 -28.88 -8.29
C LYS A 56 -7.20 -27.40 -7.95
N ALA A 57 -6.21 -26.58 -8.28
CA ALA A 57 -6.25 -25.14 -8.04
C ALA A 57 -7.49 -24.48 -8.68
N LEU A 58 -7.97 -24.98 -9.82
CA LEU A 58 -9.06 -24.37 -10.59
C LEU A 58 -10.44 -24.48 -9.90
N TRP A 59 -10.65 -25.52 -9.07
CA TRP A 59 -11.88 -25.70 -8.29
C TRP A 59 -11.70 -25.52 -6.78
N THR A 60 -10.52 -25.09 -6.35
CA THR A 60 -10.28 -24.71 -4.95
C THR A 60 -10.72 -23.27 -4.71
N GLY A 61 -11.14 -22.94 -3.49
CA GLY A 61 -11.64 -21.62 -3.08
C GLY A 61 -13.17 -21.56 -2.95
N ASP A 62 -13.68 -20.39 -2.54
CA ASP A 62 -15.10 -20.22 -2.23
C ASP A 62 -15.98 -20.33 -3.48
N LYS A 63 -17.10 -21.05 -3.33
CA LYS A 63 -18.10 -21.19 -4.38
C LYS A 63 -19.08 -20.03 -4.29
N LYS A 64 -19.20 -19.28 -5.39
CA LYS A 64 -20.21 -18.22 -5.54
C LYS A 64 -21.62 -18.75 -5.28
N ASN A 65 -22.47 -17.90 -4.70
CA ASN A 65 -23.88 -18.24 -4.50
C ASN A 65 -24.62 -18.39 -5.86
N GLN A 66 -25.85 -18.89 -5.84
CA GLN A 66 -26.59 -19.21 -7.08
C GLN A 66 -26.77 -17.97 -7.98
N ASP A 67 -27.19 -16.84 -7.41
CA ASP A 67 -27.44 -15.60 -8.16
C ASP A 67 -26.17 -15.05 -8.81
N GLN A 68 -25.06 -15.05 -8.09
CA GLN A 68 -23.75 -14.63 -8.61
C GLN A 68 -23.26 -15.54 -9.73
N ARG A 69 -23.49 -16.86 -9.63
CA ARG A 69 -23.16 -17.80 -10.71
C ARG A 69 -24.02 -17.54 -11.94
N ASP A 70 -25.32 -17.36 -11.77
CA ASP A 70 -26.25 -17.12 -12.89
C ASP A 70 -26.01 -15.76 -13.55
N GLN A 71 -25.60 -14.75 -12.80
CA GLN A 71 -25.14 -13.48 -13.36
C GLN A 71 -23.87 -13.66 -14.20
N ALA A 72 -22.81 -14.29 -13.65
CA ALA A 72 -21.56 -14.50 -14.37
C ALA A 72 -21.75 -15.31 -15.66
N LYS A 73 -22.64 -16.31 -15.65
CA LYS A 73 -23.00 -17.09 -16.84
C LYS A 73 -23.74 -16.26 -17.90
N ARG A 74 -24.64 -15.37 -17.49
CA ARG A 74 -25.35 -14.44 -18.40
C ARG A 74 -24.44 -13.35 -18.97
N GLU A 75 -23.44 -12.92 -18.21
CA GLU A 75 -22.40 -12.02 -18.71
C GLU A 75 -21.55 -12.73 -19.76
N LEU A 76 -21.08 -13.95 -19.47
CA LEU A 76 -20.30 -14.77 -20.40
C LEU A 76 -21.03 -14.97 -21.74
N SER A 77 -22.34 -15.24 -21.73
CA SER A 77 -23.12 -15.46 -22.96
C SER A 77 -23.20 -14.23 -23.87
N LYS A 78 -22.93 -13.04 -23.36
CA LYS A 78 -22.96 -11.78 -24.12
C LYS A 78 -21.58 -11.32 -24.59
N LEU A 79 -20.52 -11.99 -24.12
CA LEU A 79 -19.15 -11.61 -24.43
C LEU A 79 -18.64 -12.36 -25.65
N ASP A 80 -17.95 -11.61 -26.51
CA ASP A 80 -17.15 -12.16 -27.59
C ASP A 80 -15.84 -12.75 -27.03
N ILE A 81 -15.37 -13.81 -27.70
CA ILE A 81 -14.09 -14.42 -27.39
C ILE A 81 -13.06 -13.83 -28.36
N ASP A 82 -12.11 -13.06 -27.81
CA ASP A 82 -11.00 -12.51 -28.58
C ASP A 82 -10.01 -13.65 -28.87
N TRP A 83 -9.77 -13.98 -30.13
CA TRP A 83 -8.71 -14.90 -30.53
C TRP A 83 -7.45 -14.09 -30.83
N LEU A 84 -6.36 -14.40 -30.13
CA LEU A 84 -5.09 -13.71 -30.37
C LEU A 84 -4.47 -14.20 -31.67
N GLU A 85 -3.75 -13.30 -32.35
CA GLU A 85 -2.98 -13.55 -33.57
C GLU A 85 -1.48 -13.35 -33.34
N GLU A 86 -0.64 -13.75 -34.31
CA GLU A 86 0.79 -13.47 -34.24
C GLU A 86 1.05 -11.96 -34.21
N GLY A 87 1.93 -11.50 -33.33
CA GLY A 87 2.20 -10.09 -33.10
C GLY A 87 1.30 -9.44 -32.05
N ASP A 88 0.18 -10.07 -31.68
CA ASP A 88 -0.62 -9.61 -30.54
C ASP A 88 0.17 -9.71 -29.24
N SER A 89 -0.22 -8.89 -28.27
CA SER A 89 0.36 -8.92 -26.94
C SER A 89 -0.69 -9.17 -25.87
N PHE A 90 -0.33 -9.97 -24.86
CA PHE A 90 -1.17 -10.23 -23.69
C PHE A 90 -0.36 -10.03 -22.41
N ARG A 91 -1.07 -9.67 -21.33
CA ARG A 91 -0.47 -9.57 -19.99
C ARG A 91 -0.65 -10.88 -19.24
N TRP A 92 0.43 -11.36 -18.63
CA TRP A 92 0.41 -12.47 -17.70
C TRP A 92 1.36 -12.18 -16.55
N SER A 93 0.91 -12.37 -15.31
CA SER A 93 1.76 -12.17 -14.13
C SER A 93 2.43 -10.79 -14.03
N GLY A 94 1.76 -9.73 -14.51
CA GLY A 94 2.28 -8.35 -14.52
C GLY A 94 3.30 -8.06 -15.64
N LYS A 95 3.62 -9.05 -16.47
CA LYS A 95 4.52 -8.91 -17.63
C LYS A 95 3.73 -8.96 -18.94
N VAL A 96 4.22 -8.26 -19.96
CA VAL A 96 3.66 -8.30 -21.32
C VAL A 96 4.41 -9.36 -22.11
N PHE A 97 3.67 -10.24 -22.79
CA PHE A 97 4.20 -11.26 -23.69
C PHE A 97 3.65 -11.01 -25.09
N SER A 98 4.50 -11.16 -26.10
CA SER A 98 4.10 -11.13 -27.51
C SER A 98 3.88 -12.54 -28.02
N VAL A 99 2.79 -12.71 -28.77
CA VAL A 99 2.45 -13.96 -29.43
C VAL A 99 3.35 -14.15 -30.64
N ASN A 100 4.06 -15.27 -30.70
CA ASN A 100 4.92 -15.63 -31.83
C ASN A 100 4.31 -16.78 -32.65
N GLU A 101 4.88 -17.02 -33.84
CA GLU A 101 4.48 -18.06 -34.80
C GLU A 101 4.35 -19.49 -34.20
N ASN A 102 5.06 -19.81 -33.12
CA ASN A 102 5.00 -21.14 -32.49
C ASN A 102 3.84 -21.28 -31.50
N MET A 103 3.22 -20.17 -31.11
CA MET A 103 2.13 -20.14 -30.12
C MET A 103 0.75 -20.29 -30.76
N ILE A 104 0.60 -19.94 -32.05
CA ILE A 104 -0.63 -20.12 -32.81
C ILE A 104 -0.33 -20.94 -34.05
N THR A 105 -0.90 -22.14 -34.10
CA THR A 105 -0.70 -23.09 -35.20
C THR A 105 -2.01 -23.80 -35.50
N LYS A 106 -2.05 -24.67 -36.51
CA LYS A 106 -3.20 -25.56 -36.74
C LYS A 106 -3.55 -26.46 -35.54
N ARG A 107 -2.64 -26.57 -34.55
CA ARG A 107 -2.81 -27.37 -33.33
C ARG A 107 -2.80 -26.52 -32.05
N HIS A 108 -2.61 -25.21 -32.13
CA HIS A 108 -2.52 -24.33 -30.97
C HIS A 108 -3.27 -23.03 -31.21
N GLN A 109 -4.10 -22.62 -30.27
CA GLN A 109 -4.81 -21.34 -30.31
C GLN A 109 -4.79 -20.69 -28.94
N ILE A 110 -4.93 -19.37 -28.90
CA ILE A 110 -5.03 -18.63 -27.64
C ILE A 110 -6.26 -17.74 -27.69
N ALA A 111 -7.19 -17.99 -26.78
CA ALA A 111 -8.38 -17.18 -26.57
C ALA A 111 -8.18 -16.22 -25.41
N ARG A 112 -8.90 -15.10 -25.40
CA ARG A 112 -9.01 -14.17 -24.29
C ARG A 112 -10.47 -13.78 -24.11
N VAL A 113 -10.95 -13.86 -22.87
CA VAL A 113 -12.31 -13.47 -22.50
C VAL A 113 -12.23 -12.31 -21.52
N LYS A 114 -12.74 -11.14 -21.89
CA LYS A 114 -12.65 -9.90 -21.07
C LYS A 114 -13.67 -9.88 -19.92
N MET A 115 -13.62 -10.87 -19.04
CA MET A 115 -14.27 -10.80 -17.73
C MET A 115 -13.23 -10.35 -16.69
N ILE A 116 -13.61 -9.48 -15.75
CA ILE A 116 -12.67 -8.97 -14.71
C ILE A 116 -11.94 -10.12 -13.99
N GLU A 117 -12.64 -11.22 -13.72
CA GLU A 117 -12.09 -12.40 -13.05
C GLU A 117 -11.41 -13.42 -13.97
N TYR A 118 -11.64 -13.35 -15.29
CA TYR A 118 -11.16 -14.36 -16.26
C TYR A 118 -10.39 -13.76 -17.45
N GLY A 119 -9.87 -12.54 -17.29
CA GLY A 119 -9.16 -11.76 -18.32
C GLY A 119 -7.79 -12.31 -18.74
N PHE A 120 -7.46 -13.54 -18.37
CA PHE A 120 -6.20 -14.21 -18.69
C PHE A 120 -6.26 -14.94 -20.05
N PRO A 121 -5.11 -15.16 -20.70
CA PRO A 121 -5.05 -15.97 -21.92
C PRO A 121 -5.43 -17.43 -21.62
N ILE A 122 -6.30 -17.99 -22.46
CA ILE A 122 -6.74 -19.39 -22.42
C ILE A 122 -6.08 -20.09 -23.61
N HIS A 123 -5.11 -20.95 -23.32
CA HIS A 123 -4.38 -21.70 -24.34
C HIS A 123 -5.14 -22.98 -24.69
N LEU A 124 -5.25 -23.28 -25.98
CA LEU A 124 -5.89 -24.47 -26.52
C LEU A 124 -4.85 -25.30 -27.30
N SER A 125 -4.93 -26.62 -27.17
CA SER A 125 -4.13 -27.58 -27.93
C SER A 125 -4.99 -28.66 -28.56
N LYS A 126 -4.69 -29.02 -29.81
CA LYS A 126 -5.33 -30.13 -30.52
C LYS A 126 -4.52 -31.42 -30.35
N VAL A 127 -5.09 -32.40 -29.65
CA VAL A 127 -4.47 -33.71 -29.38
C VAL A 127 -5.40 -34.81 -29.90
N GLY A 128 -4.88 -35.71 -30.74
CA GLY A 128 -5.69 -36.79 -31.32
C GLY A 128 -6.90 -36.31 -32.14
N GLY A 129 -6.86 -35.09 -32.68
CA GLY A 129 -7.98 -34.50 -33.43
C GLY A 129 -8.99 -33.74 -32.58
N VAL A 130 -8.87 -33.75 -31.25
CA VAL A 130 -9.78 -33.09 -30.30
C VAL A 130 -9.08 -31.90 -29.64
N TRP A 131 -9.79 -30.81 -29.42
CA TRP A 131 -9.28 -29.63 -28.72
C TRP A 131 -9.40 -29.75 -27.20
N TYR A 132 -8.36 -29.34 -26.49
CA TYR A 132 -8.29 -29.29 -25.03
C TYR A 132 -7.73 -27.95 -24.55
N ILE A 133 -8.08 -27.56 -23.34
CA ILE A 133 -7.49 -26.40 -22.65
C ILE A 133 -6.13 -26.81 -22.06
N GLN A 134 -5.08 -26.03 -22.33
CA GLN A 134 -3.82 -26.10 -21.58
C GLN A 134 -3.96 -25.31 -20.28
N PRO A 135 -3.97 -25.97 -19.09
CA PRO A 135 -4.35 -25.30 -17.85
C PRO A 135 -3.21 -24.50 -17.21
N LEU A 136 -1.96 -24.62 -17.67
CA LEU A 136 -0.77 -24.11 -16.98
C LEU A 136 -0.87 -22.61 -16.61
N PHE A 137 -1.24 -21.76 -17.56
CA PHE A 137 -1.32 -20.31 -17.33
C PHE A 137 -2.39 -19.96 -16.29
N ILE A 138 -3.51 -20.68 -16.33
CA ILE A 138 -4.67 -20.45 -15.48
C ILE A 138 -4.41 -20.97 -14.07
N ILE A 139 -3.81 -22.15 -13.94
CA ILE A 139 -3.37 -22.71 -12.66
C ILE A 139 -2.45 -21.72 -11.93
N ASN A 140 -1.48 -21.13 -12.63
CA ASN A 140 -0.55 -20.17 -12.04
C ASN A 140 -1.25 -18.91 -11.52
N VAL A 141 -2.33 -18.45 -12.17
CA VAL A 141 -3.15 -17.32 -11.69
C VAL A 141 -3.87 -17.72 -10.39
N PHE A 142 -4.61 -18.82 -10.41
CA PHE A 142 -5.38 -19.29 -9.25
C PHE A 142 -4.48 -19.65 -8.07
N GLN A 143 -3.30 -20.23 -8.30
CA GLN A 143 -2.34 -20.53 -7.22
C GLN A 143 -1.82 -19.28 -6.53
N ARG A 144 -1.64 -18.16 -7.25
CA ARG A 144 -1.24 -16.89 -6.66
C ARG A 144 -2.35 -16.27 -5.83
N GLU A 145 -3.59 -16.34 -6.31
CA GLU A 145 -4.77 -15.88 -5.56
C GLU A 145 -4.91 -16.70 -4.28
N ILE A 146 -4.89 -18.03 -4.38
CA ILE A 146 -4.91 -18.93 -3.21
C ILE A 146 -3.76 -18.61 -2.24
N ALA A 147 -2.54 -18.38 -2.74
CA ALA A 147 -1.41 -18.04 -1.89
C ALA A 147 -1.54 -16.66 -1.21
N ALA A 148 -2.15 -15.69 -1.89
CA ALA A 148 -2.43 -14.37 -1.33
C ALA A 148 -3.52 -14.44 -0.24
N ASP A 149 -4.59 -15.21 -0.47
CA ASP A 149 -5.64 -15.45 0.51
C ASP A 149 -5.08 -16.18 1.73
N LEU A 150 -4.30 -17.25 1.52
CA LEU A 150 -3.60 -17.95 2.60
C LEU A 150 -2.64 -17.05 3.36
N LYS A 151 -2.02 -16.06 2.72
CA LYS A 151 -1.13 -15.09 3.39
C LYS A 151 -1.92 -14.08 4.22
N LYS A 152 -3.11 -13.67 3.75
CA LYS A 152 -4.03 -12.79 4.48
C LYS A 152 -4.61 -13.48 5.73
N ASP A 153 -4.85 -14.78 5.64
CA ASP A 153 -5.42 -15.58 6.73
C ASP A 153 -4.38 -16.12 7.73
N ARG A 154 -3.08 -15.96 7.44
CA ARG A 154 -2.02 -16.22 8.43
C ARG A 154 -2.07 -15.14 9.50
N ARG A 155 -2.65 -15.47 10.65
CA ARG A 155 -2.69 -14.62 11.84
C ARG A 155 -1.25 -14.30 12.28
N ASN A 156 -0.87 -13.03 12.19
CA ASN A 156 0.52 -12.60 12.41
C ASN A 156 0.92 -12.54 13.91
N TYR A 157 -0.04 -12.44 14.82
CA TYR A 157 0.17 -12.33 16.26
C TYR A 157 -0.81 -13.21 17.04
N THR A 158 -0.40 -13.63 18.24
CA THR A 158 -1.29 -14.25 19.23
C THR A 158 -1.21 -13.45 20.51
N VAL A 159 -2.34 -12.90 20.96
CA VAL A 159 -2.45 -12.17 22.23
C VAL A 159 -3.02 -13.13 23.28
N VAL A 160 -2.38 -13.23 24.44
CA VAL A 160 -2.83 -14.10 25.54
C VAL A 160 -3.32 -13.23 26.69
N ILE A 161 -4.59 -13.37 27.06
CA ILE A 161 -5.21 -12.69 28.21
C ILE A 161 -5.87 -13.74 29.09
N ASP A 162 -5.47 -13.82 30.36
CA ASP A 162 -5.98 -14.80 31.33
C ASP A 162 -5.91 -16.26 30.80
N GLY A 163 -4.86 -16.58 30.03
CA GLY A 163 -4.67 -17.90 29.42
C GLY A 163 -5.53 -18.17 28.17
N LYS A 164 -6.36 -17.23 27.73
CA LYS A 164 -7.10 -17.33 26.45
C LYS A 164 -6.26 -16.74 25.32
N GLU A 165 -6.09 -17.51 24.26
CA GLU A 165 -5.39 -17.11 23.05
C GLU A 165 -6.33 -16.42 22.06
N ILE A 166 -5.91 -15.26 21.56
CA ILE A 166 -6.64 -14.45 20.58
C ILE A 166 -5.70 -14.20 19.40
N PRO A 167 -5.86 -14.93 18.29
CA PRO A 167 -5.03 -14.72 17.11
C PRO A 167 -5.50 -13.47 16.36
N LEU A 168 -4.57 -12.57 16.02
CA LEU A 168 -4.84 -11.26 15.42
C LEU A 168 -3.82 -10.92 14.34
N ASN A 169 -4.26 -10.19 13.32
CA ASN A 169 -3.37 -9.49 12.40
C ASN A 169 -3.03 -8.08 12.93
N GLU A 170 -2.01 -7.46 12.33
CA GLU A 170 -1.75 -6.03 12.51
C GLU A 170 -2.96 -5.23 12.00
N ASP A 171 -3.32 -4.18 12.75
CA ASP A 171 -4.45 -3.28 12.48
C ASP A 171 -5.85 -3.93 12.48
N GLU A 172 -5.97 -5.17 12.94
CA GLU A 172 -7.24 -5.86 13.12
C GLU A 172 -7.80 -5.66 14.55
N GLU A 173 -9.14 -5.59 14.67
CA GLU A 173 -9.83 -5.60 15.97
C GLU A 173 -10.27 -7.02 16.33
N GLY A 174 -9.82 -7.50 17.49
CA GLY A 174 -10.32 -8.67 18.19
C GLY A 174 -11.27 -8.32 19.32
N ILE A 175 -12.08 -9.29 19.74
CA ILE A 175 -12.97 -9.16 20.90
C ILE A 175 -12.55 -10.17 21.96
N TYR A 176 -12.27 -9.68 23.17
CA TYR A 176 -12.07 -10.50 24.36
C TYR A 176 -13.26 -10.39 25.30
N LYS A 177 -13.77 -11.54 25.74
CA LYS A 177 -14.78 -11.64 26.78
C LYS A 177 -14.12 -11.94 28.11
N THR A 178 -14.16 -10.93 28.98
CA THR A 178 -13.78 -11.01 30.40
C THR A 178 -14.64 -12.02 31.16
N ALA A 179 -14.21 -12.42 32.36
CA ALA A 179 -14.92 -13.40 33.19
C ALA A 179 -16.32 -12.92 33.63
N ASP A 180 -16.51 -11.61 33.81
CA ASP A 180 -17.78 -10.95 34.12
C ASP A 180 -18.64 -10.67 32.88
N GLY A 181 -18.22 -11.12 31.69
CA GLY A 181 -18.99 -11.05 30.45
C GLY A 181 -18.84 -9.74 29.68
N LYS A 182 -18.02 -8.80 30.15
CA LYS A 182 -17.71 -7.56 29.43
C LYS A 182 -16.84 -7.85 28.20
N GLU A 183 -17.22 -7.26 27.07
CA GLU A 183 -16.45 -7.30 25.83
C GLU A 183 -15.41 -6.17 25.80
N LEU A 184 -14.15 -6.52 25.59
CA LEU A 184 -13.04 -5.61 25.37
C LEU A 184 -12.57 -5.74 23.93
N LYS A 185 -12.40 -4.61 23.26
CA LYS A 185 -11.77 -4.56 21.94
C LYS A 185 -10.26 -4.54 22.09
N ILE A 186 -9.57 -5.39 21.34
CA ILE A 186 -8.12 -5.49 21.34
C ILE A 186 -7.65 -5.26 19.91
N SER A 187 -6.63 -4.43 19.73
CA SER A 187 -5.97 -4.26 18.44
C SER A 187 -4.48 -4.22 18.64
N MET A 188 -3.75 -4.87 17.74
CA MET A 188 -2.29 -4.81 17.68
C MET A 188 -1.89 -3.86 16.57
N ARG A 189 -1.12 -2.82 16.90
CA ARG A 189 -0.58 -1.86 15.93
C ARG A 189 0.90 -1.69 16.16
N LYS A 190 1.66 -1.45 15.09
CA LYS A 190 3.06 -1.10 15.23
C LYS A 190 3.17 0.20 16.01
N ASN A 191 3.81 0.13 17.17
CA ASN A 191 4.14 1.33 17.91
C ASN A 191 5.28 2.04 17.16
N LEU A 192 4.98 3.18 16.52
CA LEU A 192 5.96 3.99 15.79
C LEU A 192 6.54 5.11 16.67
N PHE A 193 5.82 5.52 17.70
CA PHE A 193 6.16 6.67 18.53
C PHE A 193 6.19 6.32 20.02
N GLN A 194 7.06 6.98 20.77
CA GLN A 194 7.10 6.92 22.23
C GLN A 194 6.59 8.25 22.78
N ASN A 195 5.83 8.19 23.87
CA ASN A 195 5.37 9.38 24.58
C ASN A 195 6.33 9.66 25.74
N TYR A 196 6.69 10.93 25.91
CA TYR A 196 7.48 11.43 27.03
C TYR A 196 6.76 12.59 27.69
N GLU A 197 6.79 12.60 29.01
CA GLU A 197 6.18 13.62 29.82
C GLU A 197 7.05 13.91 31.04
N ASP A 198 7.25 15.20 31.31
CA ASP A 198 7.86 15.64 32.56
C ASP A 198 7.18 16.90 33.11
N LYS A 199 7.85 17.67 33.97
CA LYS A 199 7.27 18.89 34.56
C LYS A 199 7.14 20.06 33.59
N GLU A 200 7.84 20.05 32.45
CA GLU A 200 7.91 21.18 31.52
C GLU A 200 7.24 20.90 30.18
N VAL A 201 7.28 19.65 29.70
CA VAL A 201 6.80 19.26 28.36
C VAL A 201 6.03 17.95 28.36
N ILE A 202 5.15 17.83 27.37
CA ILE A 202 4.59 16.57 26.86
C ILE A 202 4.98 16.51 25.38
N LEU A 203 5.53 15.39 24.94
CA LEU A 203 5.92 15.19 23.55
C LEU A 203 5.84 13.73 23.12
N SER A 204 5.75 13.52 21.81
CA SER A 204 5.77 12.21 21.17
C SER A 204 6.88 12.19 20.13
N TYR A 205 7.71 11.15 20.10
CA TYR A 205 8.88 11.06 19.22
C TYR A 205 9.04 9.65 18.67
N SER A 206 9.76 9.49 17.57
CA SER A 206 9.97 8.16 16.97
C SER A 206 10.67 7.21 17.93
N ARG A 207 10.21 5.96 17.98
CA ARG A 207 10.83 4.91 18.80
C ARG A 207 12.27 4.58 18.42
N ASP A 208 12.68 4.97 17.22
CA ASP A 208 14.03 4.74 16.69
C ASP A 208 15.01 5.81 17.18
N LEU A 209 14.54 6.81 17.93
CA LEU A 209 15.35 7.87 18.52
C LEU A 209 15.56 7.62 20.02
N SER A 210 16.77 7.91 20.49
CA SER A 210 17.07 7.99 21.91
C SER A 210 16.81 9.40 22.42
N LEU A 211 16.09 9.54 23.55
CA LEU A 211 15.85 10.81 24.21
C LEU A 211 16.81 11.00 25.39
N SER A 212 17.45 12.16 25.43
CA SER A 212 18.25 12.63 26.56
C SER A 212 17.82 14.03 26.98
N LYS A 213 17.82 14.30 28.29
CA LYS A 213 17.48 15.60 28.86
C LYS A 213 18.68 16.20 29.58
N ASN A 214 19.00 17.44 29.25
CA ASN A 214 19.98 18.26 29.95
C ASN A 214 19.35 19.57 30.43
N ARG A 215 19.92 20.16 31.50
CA ARG A 215 19.49 21.45 32.00
C ARG A 215 20.65 22.43 31.98
N GLU A 216 20.46 23.54 31.30
CA GLU A 216 21.38 24.67 31.32
C GLU A 216 20.82 25.80 32.18
N LYS A 217 21.63 26.84 32.41
CA LYS A 217 21.31 27.94 33.32
C LYS A 217 19.93 28.56 33.04
N ASN A 218 19.53 28.66 31.76
CA ASN A 218 18.31 29.35 31.33
C ASN A 218 17.35 28.51 30.48
N CYS A 219 17.68 27.25 30.18
CA CYS A 219 16.83 26.38 29.39
C CYS A 219 16.96 24.92 29.80
N SER A 220 15.91 24.15 29.53
CA SER A 220 15.96 22.70 29.48
C SER A 220 16.08 22.26 28.03
N ILE A 221 16.92 21.27 27.78
CA ILE A 221 17.22 20.79 26.44
C ILE A 221 16.87 19.30 26.36
N TYR A 222 16.01 18.94 25.43
CA TYR A 222 15.61 17.59 25.11
C TYR A 222 16.22 17.23 23.75
N ARG A 223 17.17 16.30 23.73
CA ARG A 223 17.85 15.87 22.50
C ARG A 223 17.39 14.47 22.10
N PHE A 224 16.95 14.34 20.85
CA PHE A 224 16.56 13.10 20.21
C PHE A 224 17.65 12.74 19.19
N LYS A 225 18.31 11.60 19.38
CA LYS A 225 19.40 11.15 18.50
C LYS A 225 19.06 9.82 17.85
N SER A 226 19.21 9.73 16.52
CA SER A 226 19.41 8.46 15.83
C SER A 226 20.91 8.12 15.78
N GLU A 227 21.25 6.88 15.47
CA GLU A 227 22.65 6.43 15.35
C GLU A 227 23.40 7.03 14.14
N LEU A 228 22.67 7.51 13.12
CA LEU A 228 23.26 7.93 11.83
C LEU A 228 22.95 9.38 11.44
N SER A 229 21.74 9.87 11.73
CA SER A 229 21.08 11.14 11.31
C SER A 229 19.57 10.80 11.13
N PRO A 230 18.59 11.67 11.45
CA PRO A 230 18.69 13.05 11.95
C PRO A 230 18.85 13.16 13.48
N SER A 231 19.28 14.34 13.94
CA SER A 231 19.26 14.76 15.35
C SER A 231 18.26 15.89 15.53
N LEU A 232 17.45 15.84 16.59
CA LEU A 232 16.47 16.87 16.92
C LEU A 232 16.72 17.38 18.33
N MET A 233 16.57 18.68 18.54
CA MET A 233 16.71 19.31 19.84
C MET A 233 15.52 20.23 20.11
N VAL A 234 14.90 20.05 21.26
CA VAL A 234 13.86 20.93 21.79
C VAL A 234 14.45 21.69 22.98
N GLN A 235 14.31 23.01 22.99
CA GLN A 235 14.83 23.90 24.02
C GLN A 235 13.68 24.68 24.64
N VAL A 236 13.46 24.50 25.94
CA VAL A 236 12.43 25.20 26.70
C VAL A 236 13.10 26.24 27.58
N TYR A 237 12.88 27.52 27.27
CA TYR A 237 13.47 28.63 28.02
C TYR A 237 12.60 29.04 29.19
N LYS A 238 13.20 29.71 30.18
CA LYS A 238 12.48 30.25 31.34
C LYS A 238 11.45 31.31 30.91
N ALA A 239 10.46 31.53 31.77
CA ALA A 239 9.47 32.58 31.55
C ALA A 239 10.14 33.97 31.49
N GLY A 240 9.66 34.82 30.56
CA GLY A 240 10.19 36.16 30.34
C GLY A 240 11.43 36.24 29.43
N SER A 241 11.90 35.12 28.86
CA SER A 241 12.94 35.16 27.82
C SER A 241 12.45 35.86 26.56
N ASN A 242 13.31 36.68 25.94
CA ASN A 242 13.00 37.34 24.67
C ASN A 242 13.27 36.37 23.50
N ILE A 243 12.26 36.15 22.65
CA ILE A 243 12.36 35.23 21.51
C ILE A 243 13.45 35.61 20.51
N ASN A 244 13.63 36.90 20.20
CA ASN A 244 14.57 37.35 19.19
C ASN A 244 16.01 37.21 19.68
N GLU A 245 16.28 37.62 20.92
CA GLU A 245 17.59 37.44 21.56
C GLU A 245 17.94 35.95 21.67
N THR A 246 16.96 35.12 22.05
CA THR A 246 17.14 33.67 22.17
C THR A 246 17.48 33.05 20.81
N ARG A 247 16.69 33.36 19.76
CA ARG A 247 16.93 32.88 18.40
C ARG A 247 18.34 33.26 17.93
N GLN A 248 18.72 34.52 18.10
CA GLN A 248 20.00 35.04 17.63
C GLN A 248 21.18 34.40 18.38
N TYR A 249 21.07 34.25 19.71
CA TYR A 249 22.07 33.58 20.54
C TYR A 249 22.31 32.12 20.11
N VAL A 250 21.23 31.35 19.93
CA VAL A 250 21.34 29.93 19.56
C VAL A 250 21.94 29.76 18.18
N VAL A 251 21.44 30.50 17.19
CA VAL A 251 21.93 30.41 15.80
C VAL A 251 23.40 30.82 15.71
N ASN A 252 23.79 31.90 16.39
CA ASN A 252 25.20 32.33 16.44
C ASN A 252 26.10 31.28 17.11
N SER A 253 25.62 30.64 18.18
CA SER A 253 26.37 29.57 18.86
C SER A 253 26.64 28.39 17.92
N PHE A 254 25.67 28.01 17.07
CA PHE A 254 25.85 26.97 16.07
C PHE A 254 26.88 27.39 15.00
N ILE A 255 26.77 28.61 14.49
CA ILE A 255 27.71 29.16 13.50
C ILE A 255 29.14 29.17 14.06
N GLU A 256 29.33 29.64 15.30
CA GLU A 256 30.63 29.67 15.98
C GLU A 256 31.20 28.27 16.19
N ASN A 257 30.37 27.32 16.64
CA ASN A 257 30.76 25.93 16.82
C ASN A 257 31.17 25.28 15.48
N TYR A 258 30.42 25.50 14.41
CA TYR A 258 30.77 24.96 13.10
C TYR A 258 32.05 25.55 12.52
N ARG A 259 32.27 26.86 12.72
CA ARG A 259 33.55 27.50 12.37
C ARG A 259 34.71 26.89 13.15
N ALA A 260 34.54 26.65 14.46
CA ALA A 260 35.56 26.01 15.30
C ALA A 260 35.82 24.55 14.92
N MET A 261 34.82 23.86 14.36
CA MET A 261 34.93 22.49 13.85
C MET A 261 35.34 22.40 12.37
N GLU A 262 35.77 23.53 11.78
CA GLU A 262 36.27 23.62 10.40
C GLU A 262 35.23 23.25 9.32
N TYR A 263 33.95 23.49 9.59
CA TYR A 263 32.92 23.43 8.55
C TYR A 263 33.02 24.65 7.63
N THR A 264 32.68 24.46 6.35
CA THR A 264 32.49 25.56 5.40
C THR A 264 31.08 26.12 5.54
N LEU A 265 30.97 27.45 5.66
CA LEU A 265 29.70 28.19 5.69
C LEU A 265 29.66 29.22 4.56
N GLU A 266 28.46 29.55 4.09
CA GLU A 266 28.23 30.67 3.16
C GLU A 266 28.50 32.02 3.86
N ALA A 267 28.78 33.07 3.07
CA ALA A 267 28.97 34.43 3.59
C ALA A 267 27.75 34.94 4.38
N THR A 268 26.56 34.59 3.90
CA THR A 268 25.29 34.72 4.64
C THR A 268 24.84 33.33 5.05
N PRO A 269 25.23 32.85 6.25
CA PRO A 269 25.12 31.44 6.60
C PRO A 269 23.67 30.96 6.78
N THR A 270 22.73 31.87 7.03
CA THR A 270 21.34 31.54 7.33
C THR A 270 20.38 32.06 6.27
N ARG A 271 19.33 31.29 5.97
CA ARG A 271 18.23 31.65 5.07
C ARG A 271 16.90 31.61 5.82
N PRO A 272 15.92 32.49 5.51
CA PRO A 272 14.60 32.41 6.11
C PRO A 272 13.91 31.07 5.81
N ALA A 273 13.25 30.52 6.82
CA ALA A 273 12.48 29.28 6.73
C ALA A 273 11.07 29.47 7.31
N LYS A 274 10.14 28.59 6.93
CA LYS A 274 8.76 28.59 7.44
C LYS A 274 8.33 27.16 7.76
N ALA A 275 7.59 27.00 8.86
CA ALA A 275 6.95 25.75 9.25
C ALA A 275 5.51 26.01 9.70
N MET A 276 4.65 25.00 9.62
CA MET A 276 3.27 25.09 10.09
C MET A 276 3.17 24.48 11.49
N ARG A 277 2.57 25.19 12.44
CA ARG A 277 2.20 24.69 13.78
C ARG A 277 0.79 25.17 14.11
N ASN A 278 -0.12 24.27 14.46
CA ASN A 278 -1.50 24.62 14.85
C ASN A 278 -2.24 25.56 13.86
N LYS A 279 -2.01 25.38 12.55
CA LYS A 279 -2.52 26.23 11.44
C LYS A 279 -1.91 27.63 11.37
N GLU A 280 -0.88 27.92 12.15
CA GLU A 280 -0.09 29.15 12.10
C GLU A 280 1.28 28.91 11.46
N ILE A 281 1.79 29.92 10.77
CA ILE A 281 3.13 29.89 10.19
C ILE A 281 4.12 30.37 11.24
N ILE A 282 5.07 29.51 11.59
CA ILE A 282 6.21 29.85 12.44
C ILE A 282 7.39 30.18 11.53
N GLU A 283 7.95 31.38 11.73
CA GLU A 283 9.18 31.80 11.05
C GLU A 283 10.41 31.17 11.71
N GLY A 284 11.33 30.72 10.87
CA GLY A 284 12.57 30.07 11.28
C GLY A 284 13.73 30.45 10.39
N LEU A 285 14.86 29.78 10.61
CA LEU A 285 16.08 29.94 9.84
C LEU A 285 16.63 28.57 9.45
N ASP A 286 17.10 28.45 8.21
CA ASP A 286 17.85 27.30 7.72
C ASP A 286 19.33 27.69 7.64
N LEU A 287 20.22 26.84 8.15
CA LEU A 287 21.68 26.99 8.11
C LEU A 287 22.28 25.83 7.32
N TYR A 288 23.00 26.16 6.26
CA TYR A 288 23.69 25.17 5.45
C TYR A 288 25.17 25.15 5.81
N THR A 289 25.69 23.96 6.10
CA THR A 289 27.11 23.76 6.37
C THR A 289 27.65 22.59 5.56
N LYS A 290 28.95 22.62 5.25
CA LYS A 290 29.61 21.56 4.47
C LYS A 290 30.89 21.09 5.17
N ARG A 291 31.10 19.79 5.28
CA ARG A 291 32.35 19.18 5.75
C ARG A 291 32.62 17.86 5.03
N ASN A 292 33.85 17.65 4.55
CA ASN A 292 34.25 16.41 3.85
C ASN A 292 33.26 16.01 2.72
N ASP A 293 32.83 16.99 1.93
CA ASP A 293 31.83 16.82 0.86
C ASP A 293 30.40 16.44 1.28
N VAL A 294 30.14 16.29 2.57
CA VAL A 294 28.78 16.13 3.12
C VAL A 294 28.17 17.51 3.40
N VAL A 295 26.93 17.71 2.97
CA VAL A 295 26.16 18.94 3.22
C VAL A 295 25.13 18.67 4.30
N HIS A 296 25.17 19.47 5.36
CA HIS A 296 24.24 19.43 6.46
C HIS A 296 23.28 20.63 6.40
N LEU A 297 22.07 20.40 6.89
CA LEU A 297 21.03 21.40 7.07
C LEU A 297 20.60 21.40 8.53
N ASP A 298 20.78 22.54 9.19
CA ASP A 298 20.15 22.82 10.48
C ASP A 298 18.96 23.75 10.29
N ARG A 299 17.81 23.40 10.88
CA ARG A 299 16.59 24.21 10.82
C ARG A 299 16.21 24.67 12.22
N PHE A 300 16.03 25.96 12.41
CA PHE A 300 15.79 26.58 13.70
C PHE A 300 14.42 27.26 13.71
N PHE A 301 13.52 26.81 14.58
CA PHE A 301 12.19 27.40 14.75
C PHE A 301 11.98 27.78 16.20
N PHE A 302 11.50 29.00 16.43
CA PHE A 302 11.24 29.51 17.77
C PHE A 302 9.86 30.16 17.82
N TRP A 303 9.13 29.93 18.90
CA TRP A 303 7.87 30.60 19.18
C TRP A 303 7.66 30.78 20.68
N GLU A 304 6.68 31.61 21.03
CA GLU A 304 6.27 31.80 22.41
C GLU A 304 5.00 31.01 22.70
N GLU A 305 4.99 30.32 23.84
CA GLU A 305 3.84 29.56 24.28
C GLU A 305 3.82 29.53 25.82
N LYS A 306 2.65 29.82 26.42
CA LYS A 306 2.48 29.87 27.88
C LYS A 306 3.55 30.73 28.60
N GLY A 307 3.90 31.88 27.99
CA GLY A 307 4.85 32.87 28.54
C GLY A 307 6.31 32.42 28.51
N ARG A 308 6.66 31.39 27.74
CA ARG A 308 8.01 30.83 27.59
C ARG A 308 8.38 30.75 26.12
N VAL A 309 9.67 30.82 25.82
CA VAL A 309 10.20 30.58 24.47
C VAL A 309 10.47 29.09 24.30
N LEU A 310 9.98 28.52 23.21
CA LEU A 310 10.27 27.16 22.77
C LEU A 310 11.10 27.23 21.48
N GLY A 311 12.23 26.55 21.46
CA GLY A 311 13.07 26.37 20.29
C GLY A 311 13.06 24.91 19.84
N VAL A 312 12.85 24.65 18.55
CA VAL A 312 12.98 23.32 17.95
C VAL A 312 13.99 23.39 16.83
N ILE A 313 15.00 22.53 16.92
CA ILE A 313 16.21 22.56 16.08
C ILE A 313 16.41 21.18 15.49
N LEU A 314 16.29 21.09 14.17
CA LEU A 314 16.55 19.86 13.42
C LEU A 314 17.94 19.95 12.81
N GLN A 315 18.71 18.87 12.92
CA GLN A 315 20.02 18.74 12.30
C GLN A 315 20.03 17.48 11.45
N LEU A 316 20.35 17.59 10.17
CA LEU A 316 20.37 16.45 9.24
C LEU A 316 21.40 16.62 8.14
N GLU A 317 21.85 15.50 7.59
CA GLU A 317 22.46 15.46 6.26
C GLU A 317 21.38 15.66 5.20
N ILE A 318 21.65 16.45 4.16
CA ILE A 318 20.64 16.75 3.12
C ILE A 318 20.09 15.47 2.46
N SER A 319 20.90 14.42 2.37
CA SER A 319 20.49 13.08 1.89
C SER A 319 19.34 12.47 2.71
N ASP A 320 19.22 12.83 4.00
CA ASP A 320 18.19 12.33 4.92
C ASP A 320 17.02 13.30 5.10
N SER A 321 16.91 14.33 4.25
CA SER A 321 15.93 15.41 4.40
C SER A 321 14.48 14.95 4.49
N VAL A 322 14.09 13.87 3.81
CA VAL A 322 12.73 13.31 3.88
C VAL A 322 12.43 12.74 5.27
N ALA A 323 13.30 11.86 5.78
CA ALA A 323 13.11 11.26 7.10
C ALA A 323 13.16 12.32 8.22
N GLY A 324 14.08 13.29 8.11
CA GLY A 324 14.15 14.42 9.04
C GLY A 324 12.91 15.30 9.03
N ALA A 325 12.32 15.55 7.86
CA ALA A 325 11.11 16.38 7.73
C ALA A 325 9.88 15.77 8.42
N ASP A 326 9.70 14.45 8.32
CA ASP A 326 8.56 13.75 8.93
C ASP A 326 8.63 13.82 10.46
N TYR A 327 9.79 13.51 11.05
CA TYR A 327 9.98 13.57 12.50
C TYR A 327 9.87 14.99 13.04
N PHE A 328 10.46 15.94 12.33
CA PHE A 328 10.37 17.35 12.69
C PHE A 328 8.93 17.85 12.67
N SER A 329 8.17 17.52 11.63
CA SER A 329 6.76 17.90 11.52
C SER A 329 5.90 17.30 12.62
N HIS A 330 6.15 16.05 13.00
CA HIS A 330 5.47 15.39 14.12
C HIS A 330 5.70 16.13 15.45
N ILE A 331 6.95 16.43 15.78
CA ILE A 331 7.27 17.17 17.02
C ILE A 331 6.69 18.59 16.99
N MET A 332 6.82 19.30 15.88
CA MET A 332 6.26 20.64 15.71
C MET A 332 4.74 20.68 15.88
N LYS A 333 4.05 19.57 15.65
CA LYS A 333 2.60 19.46 15.82
C LYS A 333 2.21 19.05 17.25
N GLU A 334 2.88 18.05 17.81
CA GLU A 334 2.42 17.35 19.02
C GLU A 334 3.07 17.84 20.32
N ILE A 335 4.13 18.67 20.27
CA ILE A 335 4.75 19.17 21.49
C ILE A 335 3.84 20.15 22.23
N GLU A 336 3.70 19.94 23.55
CA GLU A 336 2.97 20.81 24.45
C GLU A 336 3.83 21.25 25.63
N LEU A 337 3.76 22.54 25.97
CA LEU A 337 4.36 23.08 27.17
C LEU A 337 3.41 22.91 28.37
N LYS A 338 3.91 22.47 29.53
CA LYS A 338 3.15 22.56 30.79
C LYS A 338 3.13 23.99 31.35
N PRO A 339 2.18 24.36 32.21
CA PRO A 339 2.20 25.67 32.88
C PRO A 339 3.49 25.82 33.70
N SER A 340 4.09 27.02 33.69
CA SER A 340 5.19 27.33 34.61
C SER A 340 4.66 27.32 36.03
N SER A 341 5.31 26.63 36.96
CA SER A 341 4.91 26.51 38.37
C SER A 341 5.08 27.82 39.18
N LYS A 342 4.88 28.98 38.55
CA LYS A 342 4.98 30.32 39.14
C LYS A 342 3.76 31.22 38.82
N GLN A 343 2.57 30.64 38.71
CA GLN A 343 1.30 31.37 38.67
C GLN A 343 0.29 30.78 39.66
N GLU A 344 0.74 30.55 40.89
CA GLU A 344 -0.14 30.49 42.07
C GLU A 344 0.52 31.36 43.14
N ASN A 345 0.17 32.64 43.11
CA ASN A 345 -0.01 33.58 44.23
C ASN A 345 -0.04 35.02 43.72
#